data_AF-A0A2V2AIR7-F1
#
_entry.id   AF-A0A2V2AIR7-F1
#
_cell.length_a   1.000
_cell.length_b   1.000
_cell.length_c   1.000
_cell.angle_alpha   90.00
_cell.angle_beta   90.00
_cell.angle_gamma   90.00
#
_symmetry.space_group_name_H-M   'P 1'
#
loop_
_entity.id
_entity.type
_entity.pdbx_description
1 polymer ?
#
loop_
_entity_poly.entity_id
_entity_poly.type
_entity_poly.pdbx_seq_one_letter_code
_entity_poly.pdbx_strand_id
1 'polypeptide(L)'
;MVCKKLRTWLETTIYLGCSGLSSEILGASAQEVAHFQMLVLAALLAGAVTSVVGVIGFVGLVAPHVARLLVGEDQRFTIGVTIACGIIFVTLASLASKLIVPGAVLPIGMVTSLIGLPFFIILILRDRRLTSR
;
A
#
# COMPACT_ATOMS: atom_id res chain seq x y z
N MET A 1 4.33 23.39 1.62
CA MET A 1 3.26 22.79 2.47
C MET A 1 3.48 21.28 2.70
N VAL A 2 3.77 20.51 1.66
CA VAL A 2 4.13 19.07 1.72
C VAL A 2 5.32 18.78 2.67
N CYS A 3 6.36 19.63 2.66
CA CYS A 3 7.56 19.47 3.49
C CYS A 3 7.30 19.59 5.01
N LYS A 4 6.30 20.38 5.44
CA LYS A 4 5.95 20.55 6.87
C LYS A 4 5.13 19.36 7.38
N LYS A 5 4.27 18.80 6.51
CA LYS A 5 3.48 17.58 6.77
C LYS A 5 4.38 16.35 6.83
N LEU A 6 5.39 16.26 5.96
CA LEU A 6 6.40 15.19 5.99
C LEU A 6 7.20 15.20 7.29
N ARG A 7 7.54 16.37 7.84
CA ARG A 7 8.26 16.47 9.13
C ARG A 7 7.40 15.96 10.29
N THR A 8 6.10 16.28 10.32
CA THR A 8 5.18 15.75 11.35
C THR A 8 4.95 14.25 11.21
N TRP A 9 4.89 13.72 9.98
CA TRP A 9 4.82 12.28 9.73
C TRP A 9 6.12 11.54 10.11
N LEU A 10 7.28 12.16 9.93
CA LEU A 10 8.58 11.62 10.33
C LEU A 10 8.66 11.40 11.85
N GLU A 11 8.17 12.36 12.63
CA GLU A 11 8.14 12.30 14.10
C GLU A 11 7.21 11.17 14.59
N THR A 12 6.05 10.98 13.95
CA THR A 12 5.12 9.89 14.31
C THR A 12 5.65 8.51 13.91
N THR A 13 6.39 8.43 12.80
CA THR A 13 6.98 7.16 12.32
C THR A 13 8.11 6.69 13.23
N ILE A 14 8.90 7.61 13.78
CA ILE A 14 9.94 7.31 14.79
C ILE A 14 9.30 6.81 16.09
N TYR A 15 8.15 7.39 16.50
CA TYR A 15 7.38 6.90 17.66
C TYR A 15 6.78 5.49 17.44
N LEU A 16 6.40 5.12 16.21
CA LEU A 16 5.85 3.80 15.89
C LEU A 16 6.93 2.71 15.76
N GLY A 17 8.15 3.09 15.33
CA GLY A 17 9.30 2.17 15.26
C GLY A 17 9.81 1.71 16.63
N CYS A 18 9.51 2.45 17.70
CA CYS A 18 9.91 2.14 19.08
C CYS A 18 8.82 1.38 19.88
N SER A 19 7.85 0.76 19.19
CA SER A 19 6.70 0.07 19.82
C SER A 19 7.07 -1.07 20.78
N GLY A 20 8.26 -1.67 20.61
CA GLY A 20 8.76 -2.70 21.53
C GLY A 20 9.31 -2.16 22.85
N LEU A 21 9.76 -0.90 22.91
CA LEU A 21 10.31 -0.28 24.12
C LEU A 21 9.27 0.56 24.87
N SER A 22 8.21 1.03 24.20
CA SER A 22 7.20 1.91 24.80
C SER A 22 6.13 1.15 25.62
N SER A 23 5.91 -0.13 25.34
CA SER A 23 4.91 -0.98 26.04
C SER A 23 5.25 -1.20 27.51
N GLU A 24 6.53 -1.26 27.87
CA GLU A 24 6.98 -1.45 29.25
C GLU A 24 6.97 -0.17 30.10
N ILE A 25 7.06 1.01 29.47
CA ILE A 25 7.36 2.26 30.20
C ILE A 25 6.16 3.22 30.26
N LEU A 26 5.20 3.15 29.31
CA LEU A 26 4.11 4.15 29.20
C LEU A 26 2.68 3.63 29.40
N GLY A 27 2.49 2.33 29.60
CA GLY A 27 1.15 1.74 29.74
C GLY A 27 0.45 1.52 28.40
N ALA A 28 -0.09 0.33 28.20
CA ALA A 28 -0.63 -0.17 26.94
C ALA A 28 -1.76 0.68 26.30
N SER A 29 -2.37 1.62 27.02
CA SER A 29 -3.54 2.37 26.57
C SER A 29 -3.25 3.35 25.43
N ALA A 30 -2.05 3.94 25.34
CA ALA A 30 -1.73 4.89 24.27
C ALA A 30 -1.57 4.22 22.90
N GLN A 31 -1.10 2.96 22.89
CA GLN A 31 -0.85 2.21 21.66
C GLN A 31 -2.14 1.70 21.00
N GLU A 32 -3.13 1.28 21.82
CA GLU A 32 -4.44 0.85 21.32
C GLU A 32 -5.17 2.00 20.62
N VAL A 33 -5.10 3.21 21.19
CA VAL A 33 -5.71 4.41 20.62
C VAL A 33 -5.06 4.78 19.29
N ALA A 34 -3.73 4.71 19.18
CA ALA A 34 -3.01 5.03 17.94
C ALA A 34 -3.33 4.04 16.81
N HIS A 35 -3.37 2.73 17.10
CA HIS A 35 -3.76 1.73 16.11
C HIS A 35 -5.20 1.90 15.64
N PHE A 36 -6.12 2.16 16.58
CA PHE A 36 -7.51 2.41 16.24
C PHE A 36 -7.66 3.64 15.33
N GLN A 37 -6.98 4.74 15.66
CA GLN A 37 -6.97 5.94 14.83
C GLN A 37 -6.43 5.67 13.41
N MET A 38 -5.37 4.87 13.27
CA MET A 38 -4.82 4.51 11.97
C MET A 38 -5.78 3.65 11.14
N LEU A 39 -6.40 2.64 11.76
CA LEU A 39 -7.37 1.78 11.09
C LEU A 39 -8.58 2.58 10.61
N VAL A 40 -9.10 3.47 11.46
CA VAL A 40 -10.21 4.36 11.09
C VAL A 40 -9.82 5.25 9.93
N LEU A 41 -8.66 5.92 9.99
CA LEU A 41 -8.19 6.80 8.91
C LEU A 41 -7.97 6.03 7.61
N ALA A 42 -7.36 4.85 7.67
CA ALA A 42 -7.12 4.01 6.51
C ALA A 42 -8.44 3.52 5.87
N ALA A 43 -9.40 3.07 6.69
CA ALA A 43 -10.72 2.65 6.22
C ALA A 43 -11.50 3.80 5.59
N LEU A 44 -11.43 5.00 6.17
CA LEU A 44 -12.11 6.20 5.65
C LEU A 44 -11.52 6.63 4.30
N LEU A 45 -10.18 6.65 4.19
CA LEU A 45 -9.48 6.94 2.93
C LEU A 45 -9.76 5.89 1.85
N ALA A 46 -9.65 4.60 2.19
CA ALA A 46 -9.93 3.51 1.27
C ALA A 46 -11.39 3.54 0.81
N GLY A 47 -12.34 3.67 1.75
CA GLY A 47 -13.76 3.74 1.49
C GLY A 47 -14.16 4.92 0.60
N ALA A 48 -13.60 6.11 0.86
CA ALA A 48 -13.85 7.30 0.04
C ALA A 48 -13.43 7.10 -1.43
N VAL A 49 -12.30 6.41 -1.66
CA VAL A 49 -11.82 6.10 -3.01
C VAL A 49 -12.67 5.01 -3.68
N THR A 50 -12.95 3.91 -2.96
CA THR A 50 -13.70 2.78 -3.53
C THR A 50 -15.18 3.08 -3.76
N SER A 51 -15.77 4.06 -3.06
CA SER A 51 -17.14 4.50 -3.32
C SER A 51 -17.31 5.13 -4.70
N VAL A 52 -16.25 5.69 -5.28
CA VAL A 52 -16.27 6.33 -6.60
C VAL A 52 -15.80 5.37 -7.69
N VAL A 53 -14.74 4.61 -7.43
CA VAL A 53 -14.07 3.75 -8.43
C VAL A 53 -14.59 2.31 -8.43
N GLY A 54 -15.30 1.90 -7.38
CA GLY A 54 -15.63 0.51 -7.09
C GLY A 54 -14.51 -0.22 -6.32
N VAL A 55 -14.69 -1.52 -6.11
CA VAL A 55 -13.77 -2.35 -5.32
C VAL A 55 -12.48 -2.62 -6.10
N ILE A 56 -11.34 -2.10 -5.63
CA ILE A 56 -10.03 -2.33 -6.23
C ILE A 56 -9.29 -3.40 -5.40
N GLY A 57 -9.05 -4.58 -5.99
CA GLY A 57 -8.30 -5.66 -5.35
C GLY A 57 -6.80 -5.60 -5.64
N PHE A 58 -6.00 -6.32 -4.84
CA PHE A 58 -4.56 -6.57 -5.02
C PHE A 58 -3.58 -5.40 -4.88
N VAL A 59 -3.92 -4.17 -5.29
CA VAL A 59 -2.98 -3.04 -5.31
C VAL A 59 -2.34 -2.78 -3.95
N GLY A 60 -3.16 -2.83 -2.88
CA GLY A 60 -2.70 -2.63 -1.51
C GLY A 60 -1.75 -3.71 -0.96
N LEU A 61 -1.70 -4.88 -1.61
CA LEU A 61 -0.76 -5.96 -1.26
C LEU A 61 0.49 -5.94 -2.15
N VAL A 62 0.31 -5.69 -3.46
CA VAL A 62 1.39 -5.67 -4.45
C VAL A 62 2.34 -4.50 -4.19
N ALA A 63 1.82 -3.29 -4.01
CA ALA A 63 2.62 -2.08 -3.89
C ALA A 63 3.64 -2.11 -2.73
N PRO A 64 3.27 -2.43 -1.48
CA PRO A 64 4.24 -2.49 -0.38
C PRO A 64 5.22 -3.66 -0.54
N HIS A 65 4.83 -4.74 -1.19
CA HIS A 65 5.71 -5.88 -1.41
C HIS A 65 6.80 -5.56 -2.44
N VAL A 66 6.43 -4.93 -3.57
CA VAL A 66 7.38 -4.42 -4.58
C VAL A 66 8.32 -3.38 -3.97
N ALA A 67 7.79 -2.47 -3.14
CA ALA A 67 8.61 -1.44 -2.51
C ALA A 67 9.66 -2.01 -1.56
N ARG A 68 9.30 -3.03 -0.76
CA ARG A 68 10.25 -3.73 0.12
C ARG A 68 11.35 -4.45 -0.66
N LEU A 69 11.01 -5.06 -1.80
CA LEU A 69 11.95 -5.69 -2.72
C LEU A 69 12.96 -4.69 -3.33
N LEU A 70 12.52 -3.46 -3.61
CA LEU A 70 13.34 -2.43 -4.26
C LEU A 70 14.24 -1.66 -3.28
N VAL A 71 13.77 -1.41 -2.05
CA VAL A 71 14.39 -0.47 -1.10
C VAL A 71 15.01 -1.15 0.12
N GLY A 72 14.59 -2.36 0.49
CA GLY A 72 15.02 -3.00 1.73
C GLY A 72 14.30 -2.44 2.98
N GLU A 73 14.88 -2.65 4.16
CA GLU A 73 14.24 -2.41 5.47
C GLU A 73 14.12 -0.92 5.87
N ASP A 74 14.64 0.01 5.06
CA ASP A 74 14.55 1.44 5.32
C ASP A 74 13.12 1.97 5.10
N GLN A 75 12.38 2.08 6.20
CA GLN A 75 10.97 2.48 6.22
C GLN A 75 10.71 3.89 5.65
N ARG A 76 11.70 4.79 5.73
CA ARG A 76 11.61 6.18 5.21
C ARG A 76 11.48 6.22 3.69
N PHE A 77 12.21 5.38 2.99
CA PHE A 77 12.18 5.30 1.53
C PHE A 77 11.06 4.39 1.03
N THR A 78 10.72 3.36 1.82
CA THR A 78 9.67 2.38 1.50
C THR A 78 8.31 3.06 1.25
N ILE A 79 7.93 4.07 2.03
CA ILE A 79 6.64 4.78 1.86
C ILE A 79 6.58 5.49 0.50
N GLY A 80 7.65 6.19 0.12
CA GLY A 80 7.71 6.91 -1.16
C GLY A 80 7.68 5.96 -2.36
N VAL A 81 8.44 4.87 -2.29
CA VAL A 81 8.47 3.86 -3.36
C VAL A 81 7.15 3.10 -3.46
N THR A 82 6.48 2.82 -2.34
CA THR A 82 5.15 2.20 -2.34
C THR A 82 4.13 3.05 -3.07
N ILE A 83 4.12 4.37 -2.82
CA ILE A 83 3.23 5.31 -3.51
C ILE A 83 3.52 5.31 -5.01
N ALA A 84 4.80 5.39 -5.41
CA ALA A 84 5.20 5.37 -6.81
C ALA A 84 4.80 4.06 -7.52
N CYS A 85 5.08 2.90 -6.91
CA CYS A 85 4.68 1.60 -7.43
C CYS A 85 3.17 1.46 -7.57
N GLY A 86 2.39 1.94 -6.58
CA GLY A 86 0.94 1.93 -6.63
C GLY A 86 0.37 2.74 -7.78
N ILE A 87 0.89 3.97 -8.01
CA ILE A 87 0.48 4.83 -9.13
C ILE A 87 0.75 4.14 -10.47
N ILE A 88 1.98 3.66 -10.68
CA ILE A 88 2.37 3.00 -11.93
C ILE A 88 1.49 1.77 -12.20
N PHE A 89 1.23 0.97 -11.18
CA PHE A 89 0.42 -0.23 -11.29
C PHE A 89 -1.05 0.07 -11.66
N VAL A 90 -1.67 1.04 -10.97
CA VAL A 90 -3.05 1.44 -11.25
C VAL A 90 -3.17 2.08 -12.64
N THR A 91 -2.19 2.87 -13.07
CA THR A 91 -2.17 3.45 -14.42
C THR A 91 -2.07 2.38 -15.50
N LEU A 92 -1.18 1.39 -15.33
CA LEU A 92 -1.06 0.25 -16.26
C LEU A 92 -2.34 -0.58 -16.30
N ALA A 93 -2.96 -0.84 -15.15
CA ALA A 93 -4.21 -1.56 -15.08
C ALA A 93 -5.37 -0.80 -15.76
N SER A 94 -5.43 0.53 -15.59
CA SER A 94 -6.41 1.38 -16.27
C SER A 94 -6.24 1.36 -17.79
N LEU A 95 -4.99 1.34 -18.28
CA LEU A 95 -4.69 1.25 -19.69
C LEU A 95 -5.08 -0.12 -20.26
N ALA A 96 -4.71 -1.21 -19.60
CA ALA A 96 -5.07 -2.56 -20.01
C ALA A 96 -6.60 -2.76 -20.04
N SER A 97 -7.33 -2.19 -19.08
CA SER A 97 -8.79 -2.25 -19.04
C SER A 97 -9.46 -1.59 -20.25
N LYS A 98 -8.92 -0.48 -20.75
CA LYS A 98 -9.43 0.21 -21.95
C LYS A 98 -9.09 -0.53 -23.24
N LEU A 99 -8.02 -1.32 -23.25
CA LEU A 99 -7.57 -2.09 -24.42
C LEU A 99 -8.36 -3.40 -24.60
N ILE A 100 -8.76 -4.06 -23.51
CA ILE A 100 -9.35 -5.41 -23.57
C ILE A 100 -10.84 -5.40 -23.94
N VAL A 101 -11.61 -4.41 -23.47
CA VAL A 101 -13.05 -4.34 -23.76
C VAL A 101 -13.47 -2.95 -24.25
N PRO A 102 -13.36 -2.68 -25.56
CA PRO A 102 -13.94 -1.48 -26.14
C PRO A 102 -15.47 -1.60 -26.13
N GLY A 103 -16.15 -0.77 -25.33
CA GLY A 103 -17.60 -0.58 -25.41
C GLY A 103 -18.47 -1.17 -24.29
N ALA A 104 -17.90 -1.85 -23.29
CA ALA A 104 -18.64 -2.28 -22.10
C ALA A 104 -18.16 -1.54 -20.85
N VAL A 105 -19.11 -1.00 -20.06
CA VAL A 105 -18.83 -0.30 -18.80
C VAL A 105 -18.58 -1.34 -17.70
N LEU A 106 -17.46 -2.06 -17.79
CA LEU A 106 -17.02 -2.95 -16.74
C LEU A 106 -16.46 -2.13 -15.57
N PRO A 107 -16.82 -2.44 -14.31
CA PRO A 107 -16.20 -1.81 -13.17
C PRO A 107 -14.70 -2.10 -13.21
N ILE A 108 -13.90 -1.03 -13.25
CA ILE A 108 -12.44 -1.08 -13.41
C ILE A 108 -11.79 -1.99 -12.36
N GLY A 109 -12.38 -2.07 -11.17
CA GLY A 109 -11.98 -2.94 -10.07
C GLY A 109 -12.00 -4.46 -10.35
N MET A 110 -12.93 -4.94 -11.17
CA MET A 110 -12.96 -6.35 -11.61
C MET A 110 -11.78 -6.65 -12.52
N VAL A 111 -11.53 -5.76 -13.48
CA VAL A 111 -10.47 -5.91 -14.48
C VAL A 111 -9.08 -5.82 -13.82
N THR A 112 -8.90 -4.90 -12.87
CA THR A 112 -7.65 -4.79 -12.11
C THR A 112 -7.40 -6.01 -11.23
N SER A 113 -8.42 -6.66 -10.68
CA SER A 113 -8.24 -7.90 -9.91
C SER A 113 -7.88 -9.09 -10.81
N LEU A 114 -8.50 -9.19 -11.99
CA LEU A 114 -8.22 -10.26 -12.95
C LEU A 114 -6.78 -10.20 -13.47
N ILE A 115 -6.25 -8.99 -13.68
CA ILE A 115 -4.86 -8.76 -14.14
C ILE A 115 -3.88 -8.72 -12.97
N GLY A 116 -4.31 -8.20 -11.82
CA GLY A 116 -3.45 -8.03 -10.66
C GLY A 116 -3.12 -9.33 -9.94
N LEU A 117 -4.06 -10.29 -9.91
CA LEU A 117 -3.83 -11.63 -9.36
C LEU A 117 -2.69 -12.39 -10.07
N PRO A 118 -2.67 -12.57 -11.41
CA PRO A 118 -1.57 -13.26 -12.09
C PRO A 118 -0.26 -12.50 -11.93
N PHE A 119 -0.28 -11.17 -11.96
CA PHE A 119 0.92 -10.36 -11.75
C PHE A 119 1.51 -10.54 -10.34
N PHE A 120 0.65 -10.56 -9.31
CA PHE A 120 1.07 -10.80 -7.93
C PHE A 120 1.69 -12.18 -7.72
N ILE A 121 1.09 -13.22 -8.31
CA ILE A 121 1.65 -14.59 -8.26
C ILE A 121 3.04 -14.63 -8.90
N ILE A 122 3.22 -14.01 -10.08
CA ILE A 122 4.52 -13.95 -10.75
C ILE A 122 5.56 -13.24 -9.88
N LEU A 123 5.18 -12.16 -9.21
CA LEU A 123 6.08 -11.40 -8.34
C LEU A 123 6.55 -12.23 -7.14
N ILE A 124 5.63 -12.91 -6.45
CA ILE A 124 5.96 -13.82 -5.33
C ILE A 124 6.88 -14.95 -5.79
N LEU A 125 6.57 -15.57 -6.93
CA LEU A 125 7.37 -16.68 -7.46
C LEU A 125 8.77 -16.24 -7.91
N ARG A 126 8.98 -14.94 -8.18
CA ARG A 126 10.29 -14.38 -8.55
C ARG A 126 11.14 -14.07 -7.33
N ASP A 127 10.55 -13.51 -6.28
CA ASP A 127 11.26 -13.19 -5.03
C ASP A 127 11.90 -14.46 -4.41
N ARG A 128 11.16 -15.57 -4.41
CA ARG A 128 11.65 -16.88 -3.92
C ARG A 128 12.89 -17.40 -4.64
N ARG A 129 13.18 -16.94 -5.86
CA ARG A 129 14.37 -17.36 -6.62
C ARG A 129 15.63 -16.57 -6.26
N LEU A 130 15.49 -15.35 -5.74
CA LEU A 130 16.65 -14.51 -5.41
C LEU A 130 17.27 -14.83 -4.05
N THR A 131 16.52 -15.45 -3.14
CA THR A 131 17.02 -15.97 -1.84
C THR A 131 17.74 -17.33 -1.96
N SER A 132 17.72 -17.98 -3.14
CA SER A 132 18.39 -19.27 -3.37
C SER A 132 19.71 -19.13 -4.15
N ARG A 133 20.47 -18.05 -3.91
CA ARG A 133 21.90 -17.96 -4.25
C ARG A 133 22.67 -17.25 -3.15
#